data_AF-A0A4S8M848-F1
#
_entry.id   AF-A0A4S8M848-F1
#
_cell.length_a   1.000
_cell.length_b   1.000
_cell.length_c   1.000
_cell.angle_alpha   90.00
_cell.angle_beta   90.00
_cell.angle_gamma   90.00
#
_symmetry.space_group_name_H-M   'P 1'
#
loop_
_entity.id
_entity.type
_entity.pdbx_description
1 polymer ?
#
loop_
_entity_poly.entity_id
_entity_poly.type
_entity_poly.pdbx_seq_one_letter_code
_entity_poly.pdbx_strand_id
1 'polypeptide(L)'
;LYCKACLLKNHAQIPFHKIQPWNGSFFCHDTLHNLDFILLLRHPTGQICPCASLAPRKTLVALDVTGIHMLDVLYCNYFQAQDEVRQLLRSQLYPATLSFPRTVATFRLLEHFQLLSFVPKASAKEYYTSLEHMTDNASSVNVLVSISYFFDSTS
;
A
#
# COMPACT_ATOMS: atom_id res chain seq x y z
N LEU A 1 24.16 4.50 -5.91
CA LEU A 1 23.57 3.62 -4.87
C LEU A 1 23.25 4.45 -3.64
N TYR A 2 22.08 4.25 -3.03
CA TYR A 2 21.73 4.82 -1.73
C TYR A 2 21.96 3.77 -0.63
N CYS A 3 22.36 4.19 0.57
CA CYS A 3 22.35 3.29 1.72
C CYS A 3 20.90 2.97 2.14
N LYS A 4 20.69 1.93 2.97
CA LYS A 4 19.34 1.55 3.48
C LYS A 4 18.59 2.76 4.04
N ALA A 5 19.23 3.56 4.89
CA ALA A 5 18.59 4.73 5.50
C ALA A 5 18.16 5.79 4.47
N CYS A 6 19.00 6.11 3.49
CA CYS A 6 18.64 7.05 2.42
C CYS A 6 17.53 6.51 1.52
N LEU A 7 17.55 5.21 1.23
CA LEU A 7 16.50 4.53 0.46
C LEU A 7 15.17 4.63 1.19
N LEU A 8 15.12 4.28 2.48
CA LEU A 8 13.90 4.38 3.29
C LEU A 8 13.39 5.82 3.41
N LYS A 9 14.29 6.79 3.60
CA LYS A 9 13.93 8.22 3.67
C LYS A 9 13.29 8.73 2.37
N ASN A 10 13.82 8.33 1.21
CA ASN A 10 13.25 8.71 -0.07
C ASN A 10 11.89 8.02 -0.30
N HIS A 11 11.77 6.73 0.06
CA HIS A 11 10.51 5.99 -0.07
C HIS A 11 9.41 6.45 0.89
N ALA A 12 9.73 7.26 1.91
CA ALA A 12 8.72 7.93 2.73
C ALA A 12 7.78 8.85 1.92
N GLN A 13 8.24 9.39 0.78
CA GLN A 13 7.38 10.19 -0.12
C GLN A 13 6.80 9.37 -1.29
N ILE A 14 7.35 8.20 -1.56
CA ILE A 14 6.94 7.31 -2.66
C ILE A 14 6.85 5.85 -2.17
N PRO A 15 5.94 5.55 -1.22
CA PRO A 15 5.92 4.26 -0.51
C PRO A 15 5.52 3.06 -1.38
N PHE A 16 5.06 3.28 -2.61
CA PHE A 16 4.70 2.23 -3.57
C PHE A 16 5.71 2.09 -4.70
N HIS A 17 6.85 2.79 -4.63
CA HIS A 17 7.91 2.61 -5.62
C HIS A 17 8.64 1.28 -5.39
N LYS A 18 8.84 0.49 -6.45
CA LYS A 18 9.55 -0.79 -6.38
C LYS A 18 11.02 -0.59 -6.05
N ILE A 19 11.48 -1.28 -5.01
CA ILE A 19 12.89 -1.25 -4.63
C ILE A 19 13.66 -2.40 -5.29
N GLN A 20 14.93 -2.11 -5.54
CA GLN A 20 15.92 -3.08 -5.99
C GLN A 20 17.21 -2.86 -5.20
N PRO A 21 17.30 -3.36 -3.94
CA PRO A 21 18.53 -3.24 -3.17
C PRO A 21 19.67 -4.05 -3.77
N TRP A 22 20.90 -3.57 -3.57
CA TRP A 22 22.12 -4.30 -3.93
C TRP A 22 22.49 -5.26 -2.80
N ASN A 23 22.59 -6.56 -3.11
CA ASN A 23 22.90 -7.60 -2.13
C ASN A 23 24.41 -7.89 -1.99
N GLY A 24 25.27 -7.15 -2.70
CA GLY A 24 26.71 -7.41 -2.78
C GLY A 24 27.16 -7.99 -4.13
N SER A 25 26.24 -8.55 -4.92
CA SER A 25 26.54 -9.21 -6.20
C SER A 25 25.62 -8.80 -7.36
N PHE A 26 24.32 -8.61 -7.10
CA PHE A 26 23.35 -8.12 -8.06
C PHE A 26 22.25 -7.29 -7.36
N PHE A 27 21.42 -6.63 -8.16
CA PHE A 27 20.21 -5.99 -7.67
C PHE A 27 19.09 -7.03 -7.55
N CYS A 28 18.68 -7.33 -6.33
CA CYS A 28 17.55 -8.22 -6.08
C CYS A 28 16.28 -7.38 -5.87
N HIS A 29 15.11 -7.94 -6.22
CA HIS A 29 13.85 -7.32 -5.81
C HIS A 29 13.64 -7.56 -4.31
N ASP A 30 13.04 -6.59 -3.63
CA ASP A 30 12.68 -6.71 -2.23
C ASP A 30 11.44 -5.85 -1.95
N THR A 31 10.85 -6.00 -0.77
CA THR A 31 9.71 -5.19 -0.33
C THR A 31 10.14 -4.20 0.75
N LEU A 32 9.47 -3.05 0.81
CA LEU A 32 9.71 -2.09 1.89
C LEU A 32 9.41 -2.70 3.28
N HIS A 33 8.43 -3.61 3.36
CA HIS A 33 8.14 -4.42 4.54
C HIS A 33 9.37 -5.18 5.05
N ASN A 34 10.06 -5.93 4.18
CA ASN A 34 11.27 -6.69 4.53
C ASN A 34 12.45 -5.80 4.95
N LEU A 35 12.46 -4.54 4.52
CA LEU A 35 13.45 -3.55 4.94
C LEU A 35 13.10 -2.82 6.24
N ASP A 36 12.03 -3.22 6.95
CA ASP A 36 11.49 -2.54 8.14
C ASP A 36 11.06 -1.09 7.88
N PHE A 37 10.63 -0.80 6.65
CA PHE A 37 9.97 0.46 6.37
C PHE A 37 8.61 0.48 7.04
N ILE A 38 8.33 1.58 7.74
CA ILE A 38 7.04 1.82 8.36
C ILE A 38 6.46 3.12 7.82
N LEU A 39 5.28 3.03 7.23
CA LEU A 39 4.50 4.17 6.78
C LEU A 39 3.79 4.80 7.99
N LEU A 40 4.19 6.02 8.33
CA LEU A 40 3.53 6.79 9.39
C LEU A 40 2.34 7.53 8.79
N LEU A 41 1.12 7.25 9.26
CA LEU A 41 -0.06 7.99 8.81
C LEU A 41 0.02 9.42 9.36
N ARG A 42 -0.10 10.40 8.46
CA ARG A 42 0.05 11.82 8.80
C ARG A 42 -1.20 12.37 9.46
N HIS A 43 -1.01 13.33 10.36
CA HIS A 43 -2.10 14.15 10.89
C HIS A 43 -2.76 14.98 9.78
N PRO A 44 -3.99 15.51 10.02
CA PRO A 44 -4.63 16.46 9.10
C PRO A 44 -3.75 17.67 8.77
N THR A 45 -2.87 18.07 9.68
CA THR A 45 -1.91 19.17 9.53
C THR A 45 -0.67 18.79 8.70
N GLY A 46 -0.59 17.55 8.19
CA GLY A 46 0.55 17.02 7.45
C GLY A 46 1.74 16.59 8.33
N GLN A 47 1.65 16.77 9.64
CA GLN A 47 2.69 16.41 10.60
C GLN A 47 2.66 14.92 10.97
N ILE A 48 3.81 14.38 11.36
CA ILE A 48 3.94 13.01 11.90
C ILE A 48 3.54 13.04 13.38
N CYS A 49 2.75 12.08 13.87
CA CYS A 49 2.42 12.05 15.31
C CYS A 49 3.70 11.79 16.13
N PRO A 50 4.02 12.61 17.13
CA PRO A 50 5.05 12.28 18.12
C PRO A 50 4.74 10.96 18.86
N CYS A 51 3.47 10.60 18.94
CA CYS A 51 2.94 9.40 19.57
C CYS A 51 3.00 8.14 18.69
N ALA A 52 3.31 8.26 17.39
CA ALA A 52 3.17 7.14 16.45
C ALA A 52 4.04 5.95 16.84
N SER A 53 5.19 6.19 17.49
CA SER A 53 6.10 5.15 17.98
C SER A 53 5.52 4.26 19.09
N LEU A 54 4.42 4.67 19.72
CA LEU A 54 3.73 3.91 20.77
C LEU A 54 2.56 3.07 20.22
N ALA A 55 2.16 3.30 18.97
CA ALA A 55 1.08 2.56 18.35
C ALA A 55 1.55 1.16 17.91
N PRO A 56 0.66 0.15 17.90
CA PRO A 56 1.00 -1.16 17.36
C PRO A 56 1.24 -1.08 15.85
N ARG A 57 2.32 -1.73 15.38
CA ARG A 57 2.59 -1.95 13.95
C ARG A 57 1.48 -2.81 13.36
N LYS A 58 0.87 -2.35 12.27
CA LYS A 58 -0.13 -3.11 11.51
C LYS A 58 0.35 -3.33 10.09
N THR A 59 0.36 -4.58 9.64
CA THR A 59 0.73 -4.94 8.27
C THR A 59 -0.50 -4.87 7.36
N LEU A 60 -0.36 -4.17 6.24
CA LEU A 60 -1.37 -4.01 5.21
C LEU A 60 -0.84 -4.49 3.85
N VAL A 61 -1.77 -4.91 2.99
CA VAL A 61 -1.53 -5.13 1.57
C VAL A 61 -2.09 -3.94 0.80
N ALA A 62 -1.23 -3.16 0.14
CA ALA A 62 -1.64 -2.06 -0.74
C ALA A 62 -1.62 -2.50 -2.20
N LEU A 63 -2.71 -2.23 -2.89
CA LEU A 63 -2.83 -2.34 -4.34
C LEU A 63 -2.50 -0.97 -4.96
N ASP A 64 -1.52 -0.94 -5.85
CA ASP A 64 -1.09 0.25 -6.56
C ASP A 64 -0.85 -0.06 -8.04
N VAL A 65 -0.85 0.96 -8.89
CA VAL A 65 -0.60 0.80 -10.34
C VAL A 65 0.76 0.16 -10.64
N THR A 66 1.70 0.21 -9.71
CA THR A 66 3.00 -0.45 -9.83
C THR A 66 2.97 -1.93 -9.43
N GLY A 67 1.94 -2.39 -8.73
CA GLY A 67 1.81 -3.75 -8.21
C GLY A 67 1.21 -3.80 -6.80
N ILE A 68 1.36 -4.96 -6.18
CA ILE A 68 0.87 -5.27 -4.84
C ILE A 68 2.05 -5.12 -3.87
N HIS A 69 1.85 -4.34 -2.81
CA HIS A 69 2.89 -4.01 -1.85
C HIS A 69 2.47 -4.46 -0.46
N MET A 70 3.35 -5.17 0.23
CA MET A 70 3.24 -5.32 1.68
C MET A 70 3.91 -4.12 2.35
N LEU A 71 3.22 -3.51 3.31
CA LEU A 71 3.72 -2.38 4.08
C LEU A 71 3.24 -2.47 5.51
N ASP A 72 4.04 -1.91 6.41
CA ASP A 72 3.63 -1.69 7.78
C ASP A 72 3.25 -0.26 8.02
N VAL A 73 2.23 -0.09 8.83
CA VAL A 73 1.63 1.18 9.12
C VAL A 73 1.57 1.40 10.62
N LEU A 74 1.87 2.63 11.04
CA LEU A 74 1.59 3.12 12.37
C LEU A 74 0.48 4.15 12.30
N TYR A 75 -0.60 3.85 13.01
CA TYR A 75 -1.72 4.76 13.19
C TYR A 75 -1.39 5.78 14.27
N CYS A 76 -1.97 6.97 14.15
CA CYS A 76 -1.97 7.93 15.23
C CYS A 76 -2.95 7.48 16.32
N ASN A 77 -2.48 7.42 17.57
CA ASN A 77 -3.26 7.02 18.76
C ASN A 77 -3.43 8.17 19.79
N TYR A 78 -3.17 9.43 19.41
CA TYR A 78 -3.41 10.55 20.32
C TYR A 78 -4.90 10.66 20.68
N PHE A 79 -5.25 11.33 21.79
CA PHE A 79 -6.57 11.36 22.47
C PHE A 79 -7.83 11.69 21.62
N GLN A 80 -7.66 12.01 20.32
CA GLN A 80 -8.70 12.24 19.31
C GLN A 80 -8.49 11.42 18.02
N ALA A 81 -7.70 10.34 18.11
CA ALA A 81 -7.35 9.47 17.02
C ALA A 81 -8.62 8.99 16.32
N GLN A 82 -8.83 9.52 15.13
CA GLN A 82 -9.98 9.17 14.33
C GLN A 82 -9.91 7.71 13.91
N ASP A 83 -11.09 7.16 13.64
CA ASP A 83 -11.31 5.87 12.98
C ASP A 83 -10.20 5.55 11.95
N GLU A 84 -9.66 4.33 12.00
CA GLU A 84 -8.52 3.86 11.18
C GLU A 84 -8.76 4.14 9.70
N VAL A 85 -9.99 3.94 9.24
CA VAL A 85 -10.46 4.25 7.88
C VAL A 85 -10.15 5.70 7.50
N ARG A 86 -10.43 6.67 8.39
CA ARG A 86 -10.19 8.09 8.10
C ARG A 86 -8.71 8.41 8.00
N GLN A 87 -7.86 7.74 8.79
CA GLN A 87 -6.40 7.92 8.72
C GLN A 87 -5.82 7.37 7.41
N LEU A 88 -6.33 6.22 6.96
CA LEU A 88 -5.99 5.63 5.66
C LEU A 88 -6.41 6.56 4.51
N LEU A 89 -7.66 7.01 4.51
CA LEU A 89 -8.19 7.89 3.45
C LEU A 89 -7.40 9.21 3.34
N ARG A 90 -7.03 9.82 4.46
CA ARG A 90 -6.15 11.01 4.48
C ARG A 90 -4.78 10.75 3.88
N SER A 91 -4.30 9.52 3.98
CA SER A 91 -3.03 9.07 3.43
C SER A 91 -3.17 8.53 2.00
N GLN A 92 -4.29 8.83 1.32
CA GLN A 92 -4.58 8.38 -0.05
C GLN A 92 -4.62 6.85 -0.19
N LEU A 93 -5.06 6.17 0.88
CA LEU A 93 -5.29 4.73 0.94
C LEU A 93 -6.77 4.47 1.17
N TYR A 94 -7.42 3.85 0.19
CA TYR A 94 -8.81 3.46 0.26
C TYR A 94 -8.94 2.03 0.79
N PRO A 95 -9.52 1.82 1.97
CA PRO A 95 -9.63 0.48 2.55
C PRO A 95 -10.68 -0.38 1.85
N ALA A 96 -10.40 -1.67 1.72
CA ALA A 96 -11.36 -2.62 1.15
C ALA A 96 -12.50 -2.97 2.11
N THR A 97 -12.26 -2.86 3.42
CA THR A 97 -13.24 -3.11 4.47
C THR A 97 -13.16 -2.00 5.52
N LEU A 98 -14.32 -1.59 6.05
CA LEU A 98 -14.39 -0.52 7.06
C LEU A 98 -14.13 -1.03 8.48
N SER A 99 -14.38 -2.31 8.75
CA SER A 99 -14.28 -2.89 10.10
C SER A 99 -12.85 -3.31 10.48
N PHE A 100 -12.09 -3.85 9.53
CA PHE A 100 -10.70 -4.27 9.75
C PHE A 100 -9.93 -4.23 8.44
N PRO A 101 -9.44 -3.04 8.02
CA PRO A 101 -8.78 -2.90 6.74
C PRO A 101 -7.44 -3.62 6.78
N ARG A 102 -7.35 -4.79 6.12
CA ARG A 102 -6.07 -5.47 5.82
C ARG A 102 -5.57 -5.17 4.42
N THR A 103 -6.51 -4.87 3.52
CA THR A 103 -6.24 -4.56 2.11
C THR A 103 -6.68 -3.13 1.86
N VAL A 104 -5.81 -2.37 1.19
CA VAL A 104 -6.08 -1.00 0.77
C VAL A 104 -5.74 -0.88 -0.72
N ALA A 105 -6.44 -0.02 -1.44
CA ALA A 105 -6.04 0.43 -2.76
C ALA A 105 -5.57 1.88 -2.69
N THR A 106 -4.56 2.23 -3.47
CA THR A 106 -4.22 3.64 -3.65
C THR A 106 -5.30 4.34 -4.48
N PHE A 107 -5.53 5.63 -4.22
CA PHE A 107 -6.45 6.42 -5.06
C PHE A 107 -6.01 6.42 -6.53
N ARG A 108 -4.71 6.44 -6.78
CA ARG A 108 -4.12 6.30 -8.12
C ARG A 108 -4.53 5.02 -8.82
N LEU A 109 -4.60 3.89 -8.10
CA LEU A 109 -5.10 2.63 -8.64
C LEU A 109 -6.58 2.75 -9.03
N LEU A 110 -7.40 3.33 -8.15
CA LEU A 110 -8.83 3.51 -8.38
C LEU A 110 -9.10 4.38 -9.61
N GLU A 111 -8.40 5.51 -9.74
CA GLU A 111 -8.48 6.39 -10.91
C GLU A 111 -8.06 5.67 -12.19
N HIS A 112 -6.97 4.91 -12.15
CA HIS A 112 -6.51 4.14 -13.31
C HIS A 112 -7.50 3.03 -13.70
N PHE A 113 -8.07 2.34 -12.71
CA PHE A 113 -9.10 1.33 -12.96
C PHE A 113 -10.36 1.95 -13.57
N GLN A 114 -10.82 3.09 -13.05
CA GLN A 114 -11.99 3.80 -13.60
C GLN A 114 -11.82 4.16 -15.08
N LEU A 115 -10.61 4.58 -15.49
CA LEU A 115 -10.31 4.83 -16.90
C LEU A 115 -10.37 3.56 -17.75
N LEU A 116 -9.90 2.44 -17.20
CA LEU A 116 -9.92 1.14 -17.87
C LEU A 116 -11.31 0.51 -17.92
N SER A 117 -12.22 0.84 -17.00
CA SER A 117 -13.61 0.35 -16.99
C SER A 117 -14.41 0.76 -18.24
N PHE A 118 -13.96 1.78 -18.97
CA PHE A 118 -14.54 2.16 -20.27
C PHE A 118 -14.07 1.27 -21.43
N VAL A 119 -13.06 0.41 -21.21
CA VAL A 119 -12.55 -0.54 -22.19
C VAL A 119 -13.32 -1.86 -22.07
N PRO A 120 -14.09 -2.29 -23.09
CA PRO A 120 -14.98 -3.44 -22.99
C PRO A 120 -14.28 -4.81 -22.81
N LYS A 121 -12.94 -4.86 -22.82
CA LYS A 121 -12.11 -6.06 -22.63
C LYS A 121 -11.27 -6.03 -21.34
N ALA A 122 -11.50 -5.07 -20.45
CA ALA A 122 -10.75 -4.95 -19.20
C ALA A 122 -11.70 -5.16 -18.01
N SER A 123 -11.76 -6.39 -17.51
CA SER A 123 -12.45 -6.69 -16.26
C SER A 123 -11.56 -6.39 -15.04
N ALA A 124 -12.19 -6.18 -13.88
CA ALA A 124 -11.48 -6.07 -12.60
C ALA A 124 -10.51 -7.24 -12.33
N LYS A 125 -10.91 -8.44 -12.74
CA LYS A 125 -10.11 -9.65 -12.62
C LYS A 125 -8.83 -9.59 -13.48
N GLU A 126 -8.96 -9.23 -14.75
CA GLU A 126 -7.80 -9.13 -15.66
C GLU A 126 -6.84 -8.01 -15.23
N TYR A 127 -7.38 -6.90 -14.73
CA TYR A 127 -6.57 -5.82 -14.20
C TYR A 127 -5.79 -6.27 -12.96
N TYR A 128 -6.44 -6.97 -12.04
CA TYR A 128 -5.76 -7.54 -10.87
C TYR A 128 -4.70 -8.58 -11.24
N THR A 129 -4.99 -9.51 -12.16
CA THR A 129 -3.99 -10.46 -12.67
C THR A 129 -2.79 -9.74 -13.28
N SER A 130 -3.01 -8.61 -13.94
CA SER A 130 -1.92 -7.76 -14.44
C SER A 130 -1.07 -7.19 -13.28
N LEU A 131 -1.70 -6.75 -12.19
CA LEU A 131 -0.99 -6.31 -10.98
C LEU A 131 -0.22 -7.46 -10.33
N GLU A 132 -0.78 -8.66 -10.25
CA GLU A 132 -0.07 -9.86 -9.76
C GLU A 132 1.16 -10.15 -10.60
N HIS A 133 1.05 -10.17 -11.92
CA HIS A 133 2.20 -10.36 -12.81
C HIS A 133 3.25 -9.25 -12.68
N MET A 134 2.82 -8.02 -12.37
CA MET A 134 3.76 -6.95 -12.06
C MET A 134 4.44 -7.15 -10.70
N THR A 135 3.78 -7.80 -9.75
CA THR A 135 4.26 -8.02 -8.38
C THR A 135 5.18 -9.23 -8.30
N ASP A 136 4.82 -10.31 -8.98
CA ASP A 136 5.34 -11.62 -8.67
C ASP A 136 6.43 -12.05 -9.67
N ASN A 137 7.64 -12.10 -9.13
CA ASN A 137 8.59 -13.19 -9.33
C ASN A 137 8.99 -13.84 -7.98
N ALA A 138 8.30 -13.52 -6.87
CA ALA A 138 8.33 -14.23 -5.59
C ALA A 138 7.23 -13.73 -4.63
N SER A 139 6.33 -14.64 -4.23
CA SER A 139 5.35 -14.58 -3.12
C SER A 139 3.94 -14.03 -3.39
N SER A 140 3.12 -14.85 -4.04
CA SER A 140 1.66 -14.86 -3.92
C SER A 140 1.22 -15.61 -2.65
N VAL A 141 0.14 -15.14 -1.98
CA VAL A 141 -0.91 -15.93 -1.29
C VAL A 141 -1.87 -14.99 -0.51
N ASN A 142 -3.19 -15.26 -0.65
CA ASN A 142 -4.32 -14.78 0.16
C ASN A 142 -4.97 -13.39 -0.07
N VAL A 143 -4.78 -12.73 -1.21
CA VAL A 143 -5.42 -11.40 -1.47
C VAL A 143 -6.71 -11.48 -2.33
N LEU A 144 -6.89 -12.56 -3.09
CA LEU A 144 -7.96 -12.71 -4.09
C LEU A 144 -9.40 -12.53 -3.55
N VAL A 145 -9.69 -13.01 -2.33
CA VAL A 145 -11.08 -13.03 -1.81
C VAL A 145 -11.58 -11.63 -1.45
N SER A 146 -10.71 -10.72 -0.99
CA SER A 146 -11.14 -9.36 -0.61
C SER A 146 -11.31 -8.43 -1.82
N ILE A 147 -10.76 -8.79 -2.98
CA ILE A 147 -10.64 -7.91 -4.14
C ILE A 147 -11.83 -8.02 -5.08
N SER A 148 -12.44 -9.21 -5.23
CA SER A 148 -13.72 -9.31 -5.95
C SER A 148 -14.77 -8.41 -5.32
N TYR A 149 -14.92 -8.46 -4.00
CA TYR A 149 -15.79 -7.53 -3.26
C TYR A 149 -15.36 -6.07 -3.41
N PHE A 150 -14.07 -5.78 -3.54
CA PHE A 150 -13.55 -4.42 -3.67
C PHE A 150 -14.00 -3.74 -4.96
N PHE A 151 -13.82 -4.41 -6.11
CA PHE A 151 -14.20 -3.84 -7.41
C PHE A 151 -15.70 -3.97 -7.70
N ASP A 152 -16.36 -4.99 -7.14
CA ASP A 152 -17.82 -5.16 -7.26
C ASP A 152 -18.61 -4.16 -6.40
N SER A 153 -18.04 -3.65 -5.29
CA SER A 153 -18.68 -2.64 -4.42
C SER A 153 -18.52 -1.20 -4.89
N THR A 154 -17.62 -0.95 -5.85
CA THR A 154 -17.38 0.38 -6.44
C THR A 154 -18.04 0.59 -7.81
N SER A 155 -18.80 -0.41 -8.30
CA SER A 155 -19.52 -0.36 -9.58
C SER A 155 -21.01 -0.04 -9.41
#